data_AF-F0Y313-F1
#
_entry.id   AF-F0Y313-F1
#
_cell.length_a   1.000
_cell.length_b   1.000
_cell.length_c   1.000
_cell.angle_alpha   90.00
_cell.angle_beta   90.00
_cell.angle_gamma   90.00
#
_symmetry.space_group_name_H-M   'P 1'
#
loop_
_entity.id
_entity.type
_entity.pdbx_description
1 polymer ?
#
loop_
_entity_poly.entity_id
_entity_poly.type
_entity_poly.pdbx_seq_one_letter_code
_entity_poly.pdbx_strand_id
1 'polypeptide(L)'
;MRKCNFNKAQLFSASFFDADLAGTTFVDADMKQVNLEMADLSNADLTNADLTEAYMAGAVIKDLKKIDNTDWTDVDMRKDQRTYLCSIAKGTNPKTGMDTRDTLMCK
;
A
#
# COMPACT_ATOMS: atom_id res chain seq x y z
N MET A 1 13.30 9.24 -0.68
CA MET A 1 12.53 10.03 0.31
C MET A 1 12.22 9.20 1.54
N ARG A 2 13.09 9.18 2.56
CA ARG A 2 12.88 8.37 3.77
C ARG A 2 12.09 9.10 4.84
N LYS A 3 11.25 8.37 5.58
CA LYS A 3 10.51 8.87 6.76
C LYS A 3 9.68 10.12 6.48
N CYS A 4 9.12 10.23 5.28
CA CYS A 4 8.24 11.33 4.92
C CYS A 4 6.85 11.14 5.54
N ASN A 5 6.09 12.23 5.59
CA ASN A 5 4.68 12.21 6.01
C ASN A 5 3.80 12.64 4.84
N PHE A 6 3.09 11.68 4.27
CA PHE A 6 2.08 11.86 3.22
C PHE A 6 0.68 11.53 3.74
N ASN A 7 0.45 11.64 5.05
CA ASN A 7 -0.86 11.36 5.61
C ASN A 7 -1.91 12.29 4.99
N LYS A 8 -3.04 11.71 4.57
CA LYS A 8 -4.13 12.41 3.88
C LYS A 8 -3.74 13.09 2.57
N ALA A 9 -2.57 12.80 2.03
CA ALA A 9 -2.15 13.36 0.75
C ALA A 9 -3.03 12.85 -0.40
N GLN A 10 -3.21 13.70 -1.41
CA GLN A 10 -3.83 13.31 -2.68
C GLN A 10 -2.70 12.95 -3.65
N LEU A 11 -2.50 11.66 -3.85
CA LEU A 11 -1.41 11.07 -4.65
C LEU A 11 -1.96 10.27 -5.84
N PHE A 12 -3.18 10.57 -6.27
CA PHE A 12 -3.82 9.96 -7.43
C PHE A 12 -2.89 10.00 -8.65
N SER A 13 -2.60 8.83 -9.22
CA SER A 13 -1.69 8.64 -10.36
C SER A 13 -0.26 9.19 -10.15
N ALA A 14 0.18 9.41 -8.91
CA ALA A 14 1.56 9.83 -8.65
C ALA A 14 2.55 8.70 -9.00
N SER A 15 3.79 9.07 -9.33
CA SER A 15 4.86 8.10 -9.55
C SER A 15 5.91 8.20 -8.45
N PHE A 16 6.13 7.07 -7.80
CA PHE A 16 7.22 6.78 -6.87
C PHE A 16 8.07 5.60 -7.38
N PHE A 17 8.14 5.42 -8.70
CA PHE A 17 8.98 4.41 -9.32
C PHE A 17 10.42 4.48 -8.77
N ASP A 18 10.94 3.35 -8.28
CA ASP A 18 12.29 3.21 -7.71
C ASP A 18 12.58 4.18 -6.54
N ALA A 19 11.55 4.71 -5.88
CA ALA A 19 11.72 5.63 -4.77
C ALA A 19 12.07 4.87 -3.47
N ASP A 20 13.06 5.36 -2.75
CA ASP A 20 13.29 4.97 -1.36
C ASP A 20 12.22 5.63 -0.47
N LEU A 21 11.21 4.88 -0.06
CA LEU A 21 10.09 5.32 0.78
C LEU A 21 10.16 4.71 2.20
N ALA A 22 11.33 4.21 2.60
CA ALA A 22 11.46 3.48 3.85
C ALA A 22 11.05 4.34 5.06
N GLY A 23 10.19 3.79 5.92
CA GLY A 23 9.66 4.45 7.11
C GLY A 23 8.66 5.59 6.85
N THR A 24 8.23 5.80 5.60
CA THR A 24 7.24 6.83 5.23
C THR A 24 5.84 6.44 5.69
N THR A 25 5.03 7.44 6.04
CA THR A 25 3.64 7.25 6.45
C THR A 25 2.67 7.82 5.41
N PHE A 26 1.68 7.02 5.05
CA PHE A 26 0.63 7.31 4.06
C PHE A 26 -0.77 7.12 4.67
N VAL A 27 -0.90 7.37 5.97
CA VAL A 27 -2.16 7.13 6.69
C VAL A 27 -3.26 8.00 6.09
N ASP A 28 -4.39 7.37 5.75
CA ASP A 28 -5.52 8.00 5.07
C ASP A 28 -5.17 8.65 3.71
N ALA A 29 -4.05 8.31 3.06
CA ALA A 29 -3.72 8.86 1.74
C ALA A 29 -4.64 8.31 0.64
N ASP A 30 -4.94 9.14 -0.37
CA ASP A 30 -5.52 8.69 -1.64
C ASP A 30 -4.35 8.36 -2.58
N MET A 31 -4.10 7.07 -2.79
CA MET A 31 -2.99 6.54 -3.58
C MET A 31 -3.50 5.71 -4.77
N LYS A 32 -4.72 5.98 -5.24
CA LYS A 32 -5.26 5.26 -6.38
C LYS A 32 -4.39 5.45 -7.61
N GLN A 33 -4.19 4.37 -8.37
CA GLN A 33 -3.36 4.35 -9.58
C GLN A 33 -1.90 4.79 -9.39
N VAL A 34 -1.39 4.79 -8.15
CA VAL A 34 0.00 5.17 -7.89
C VAL A 34 0.95 4.14 -8.49
N ASN A 35 2.08 4.59 -9.05
CA ASN A 35 3.19 3.71 -9.40
C ASN A 35 4.18 3.62 -8.23
N LEU A 36 4.24 2.45 -7.58
CA LEU A 36 5.19 2.08 -6.53
C LEU A 36 6.16 0.98 -7.01
N GLU A 37 6.25 0.72 -8.31
CA GLU A 37 7.14 -0.30 -8.84
C GLU A 37 8.59 -0.02 -8.45
N MET A 38 9.31 -1.08 -8.05
CA MET A 38 10.68 -1.01 -7.55
C MET A 38 10.91 -0.17 -6.28
N ALA A 39 9.88 0.48 -5.72
CA ALA A 39 10.03 1.32 -4.53
C ALA A 39 10.38 0.53 -3.27
N ASP A 40 11.13 1.13 -2.35
CA ASP A 40 11.38 0.57 -1.02
C ASP A 40 10.35 1.11 -0.01
N LEU A 41 9.36 0.30 0.35
CA LEU A 41 8.33 0.59 1.35
C LEU A 41 8.67 0.00 2.72
N SER A 42 9.91 -0.41 2.98
CA SER A 42 10.27 -1.05 4.25
C SER A 42 9.90 -0.17 5.45
N ASN A 43 9.22 -0.73 6.45
CA ASN A 43 8.72 0.01 7.62
C ASN A 43 7.68 1.11 7.33
N ALA A 44 7.08 1.15 6.14
CA ALA A 44 6.04 2.13 5.83
C ALA A 44 4.71 1.81 6.56
N ASP A 45 3.90 2.85 6.77
CA ASP A 45 2.56 2.75 7.35
C ASP A 45 1.52 3.16 6.29
N LEU A 46 0.70 2.21 5.86
CA LEU A 46 -0.32 2.35 4.82
C LEU A 46 -1.75 2.32 5.41
N THR A 47 -1.90 2.52 6.73
CA THR A 47 -3.20 2.42 7.40
C THR A 47 -4.27 3.30 6.71
N ASN A 48 -5.42 2.72 6.39
CA ASN A 48 -6.53 3.39 5.67
C ASN A 48 -6.17 3.98 4.29
N ALA A 49 -5.01 3.68 3.73
CA ALA A 49 -4.65 4.14 2.39
C ALA A 49 -5.54 3.45 1.35
N ASP A 50 -5.89 4.19 0.31
CA ASP A 50 -6.58 3.65 -0.86
C ASP A 50 -5.55 3.45 -1.97
N LEU A 51 -5.16 2.19 -2.23
CA LEU A 51 -4.22 1.82 -3.29
C LEU A 51 -4.95 1.24 -4.51
N THR A 52 -6.25 1.48 -4.67
CA THR A 52 -7.02 0.89 -5.78
C THR A 52 -6.33 1.14 -7.13
N GLU A 53 -6.17 0.08 -7.93
CA GLU A 53 -5.49 0.10 -9.24
C GLU A 53 -4.00 0.53 -9.21
N ALA A 54 -3.32 0.47 -8.05
CA ALA A 54 -1.89 0.77 -7.97
C ALA A 54 -1.00 -0.32 -8.61
N TYR A 55 0.24 0.06 -8.93
CA TYR A 55 1.28 -0.83 -9.45
C TYR A 55 2.40 -0.94 -8.42
N MET A 56 2.78 -2.15 -8.01
CA MET A 56 3.86 -2.35 -7.03
C MET A 56 4.77 -3.54 -7.34
N ALA A 57 4.80 -3.98 -8.60
CA ALA A 57 5.75 -4.99 -9.05
C ALA A 57 7.18 -4.55 -8.72
N GLY A 58 7.95 -5.41 -8.07
CA GLY A 58 9.33 -5.06 -7.68
C GLY A 58 9.45 -4.38 -6.33
N ALA A 59 8.38 -3.82 -5.77
CA ALA A 59 8.44 -3.09 -4.51
C ALA A 59 8.95 -3.96 -3.34
N VAL A 60 9.83 -3.40 -2.52
CA VAL A 60 10.32 -4.01 -1.28
C VAL A 60 9.35 -3.65 -0.16
N ILE A 61 8.63 -4.66 0.36
CA ILE A 61 7.62 -4.48 1.42
C ILE A 61 8.00 -5.22 2.70
N LYS A 62 9.28 -5.24 3.06
CA LYS A 62 9.74 -5.93 4.27
C LYS A 62 9.38 -5.12 5.51
N ASP A 63 8.96 -5.82 6.57
CA ASP A 63 8.67 -5.22 7.87
C ASP A 63 7.72 -4.02 7.77
N LEU A 64 6.68 -4.10 6.93
CA LEU A 64 5.65 -3.06 6.87
C LEU A 64 5.12 -2.81 8.28
N LYS A 65 5.05 -1.52 8.66
CA LYS A 65 4.64 -1.14 10.00
C LYS A 65 3.18 -1.46 10.23
N LYS A 66 2.32 -1.15 9.25
CA LYS A 66 0.87 -1.37 9.33
C LYS A 66 0.21 -1.25 7.96
N ILE A 67 -0.76 -2.12 7.69
CA ILE A 67 -1.62 -2.08 6.49
C ILE A 67 -3.11 -2.25 6.84
N ASP A 68 -3.48 -2.02 8.09
CA ASP A 68 -4.87 -2.17 8.51
C ASP A 68 -5.74 -1.26 7.66
N ASN A 69 -6.86 -1.81 7.18
CA ASN A 69 -7.85 -1.08 6.41
C ASN A 69 -7.30 -0.51 5.07
N THR A 70 -6.12 -0.93 4.60
CA THR A 70 -5.64 -0.56 3.26
C THR A 70 -6.53 -1.23 2.22
N ASP A 71 -6.92 -0.49 1.19
CA ASP A 71 -7.66 -1.05 0.04
C ASP A 71 -6.67 -1.46 -1.05
N TRP A 72 -6.64 -2.76 -1.39
CA TRP A 72 -5.75 -3.34 -2.40
C TRP A 72 -6.49 -3.77 -3.67
N THR A 73 -7.70 -3.25 -3.90
CA THR A 73 -8.54 -3.61 -5.05
C THR A 73 -7.77 -3.38 -6.34
N ASP A 74 -7.69 -4.41 -7.19
CA ASP A 74 -7.04 -4.37 -8.51
C ASP A 74 -5.57 -3.89 -8.51
N VAL A 75 -4.84 -4.06 -7.38
CA VAL A 75 -3.41 -3.75 -7.33
C VAL A 75 -2.59 -4.80 -8.08
N ASP A 76 -1.75 -4.32 -9.00
CA ASP A 76 -0.76 -5.17 -9.69
C ASP A 76 0.43 -5.45 -8.78
N MET A 77 0.48 -6.68 -8.28
CA MET A 77 1.52 -7.17 -7.39
C MET A 77 1.84 -8.64 -7.67
N ARG A 78 3.07 -9.05 -7.34
CA ARG A 78 3.49 -10.45 -7.43
C ARG A 78 2.82 -11.32 -6.36
N LYS A 79 2.80 -12.63 -6.62
CA LYS A 79 2.21 -13.62 -5.70
C LYS A 79 2.86 -13.66 -4.32
N ASP A 80 4.18 -13.50 -4.24
CA ASP A 80 4.94 -13.44 -2.98
C ASP A 80 4.54 -12.20 -2.15
N GLN A 81 4.41 -11.04 -2.79
CA GLN A 81 3.96 -9.81 -2.15
C GLN A 81 2.54 -9.99 -1.59
N ARG A 82 1.61 -10.51 -2.40
CA ARG A 82 0.24 -10.82 -1.95
C ARG A 82 0.22 -11.77 -0.76
N THR A 83 1.02 -12.84 -0.80
CA THR A 83 1.10 -13.82 0.29
C THR A 83 1.58 -13.18 1.59
N TYR A 84 2.59 -12.33 1.52
CA TYR A 84 3.07 -11.57 2.67
C TYR A 84 1.99 -10.62 3.21
N LEU A 85 1.38 -9.80 2.35
CA LEU A 85 0.32 -8.87 2.75
C LEU A 85 -0.85 -9.62 3.40
N CYS A 86 -1.28 -10.75 2.84
CA CYS A 86 -2.32 -11.60 3.43
C CYS A 86 -1.99 -12.14 4.83
N SER A 87 -0.72 -12.27 5.19
CA SER A 87 -0.31 -12.74 6.52
C SER A 87 -0.44 -11.66 7.60
N ILE A 88 -0.48 -10.38 7.21
CA ILE A 88 -0.56 -9.23 8.13
C ILE A 88 -1.84 -8.39 7.97
N ALA A 89 -2.61 -8.62 6.91
CA ALA A 89 -3.83 -7.87 6.56
C ALA A 89 -4.98 -8.11 7.55
N LYS A 90 -5.64 -7.01 7.93
CA LYS A 90 -6.87 -7.00 8.73
C LYS A 90 -7.66 -5.70 8.56
N GLY A 91 -8.95 -5.77 8.86
CA GLY A 91 -9.82 -4.60 8.94
C GLY A 91 -10.43 -4.20 7.61
N THR A 92 -11.19 -3.11 7.64
CA THR A 92 -12.03 -2.62 6.54
C THR A 92 -11.72 -1.16 6.29
N ASN A 93 -11.45 -0.79 5.04
CA ASN A 93 -11.17 0.59 4.67
C ASN A 93 -12.38 1.48 5.03
N PRO A 94 -12.22 2.50 5.89
CA PRO A 94 -13.36 3.33 6.33
C PRO A 94 -13.90 4.25 5.22
N LYS A 95 -13.19 4.42 4.11
CA LYS A 95 -13.60 5.25 2.97
C LYS A 95 -14.28 4.44 1.88
N THR A 96 -13.70 3.30 1.50
CA THR A 96 -14.24 2.45 0.42
C THR A 96 -15.21 1.40 0.92
N GLY A 97 -15.15 1.05 2.21
CA GLY A 97 -15.96 -0.01 2.81
C GLY A 97 -15.45 -1.43 2.52
N MET A 98 -14.30 -1.56 1.86
CA MET A 98 -13.76 -2.85 1.44
C MET A 98 -12.89 -3.48 2.53
N ASP A 99 -13.05 -4.79 2.76
CA ASP A 99 -12.17 -5.55 3.66
C ASP A 99 -10.79 -5.74 3.04
N THR A 100 -9.74 -5.45 3.82
CA THR A 100 -8.35 -5.51 3.35
C THR A 100 -7.95 -6.91 2.87
N ARG A 101 -8.41 -7.98 3.52
CA ARG A 101 -8.10 -9.36 3.11
C ARG A 101 -8.88 -9.76 1.86
N ASP A 102 -10.12 -9.32 1.74
CA ASP A 102 -10.96 -9.58 0.57
C ASP A 102 -10.38 -8.90 -0.68
N THR A 103 -9.95 -7.63 -0.56
CA THR A 103 -9.32 -6.89 -1.67
C THR A 103 -7.98 -7.50 -2.12
N LEU A 104 -7.26 -8.15 -1.20
CA LEU A 104 -6.07 -8.93 -1.49
C LEU A 104 -6.36 -10.31 -2.08
N MET A 105 -7.63 -10.74 -2.09
CA MET A 105 -8.05 -12.10 -2.46
C MET A 105 -7.32 -13.18 -1.63
N CYS A 106 -7.19 -12.95 -0.33
CA CYS A 106 -6.56 -13.91 0.56
C CYS A 106 -7.36 -15.22 0.62
N LYS A 107 -6.65 -16.35 0.60
CA LYS A 107 -7.22 -17.69 0.80
C LYS A 107 -7.22 -18.09 2.26
#